data_AF-A0A9Q4EYS3-F1
#
_entry.id   AF-A0A9Q4EYS3-F1
#
_cell.length_a   1.000
_cell.length_b   1.000
_cell.length_c   1.000
_cell.angle_alpha   90.00
_cell.angle_beta   90.00
_cell.angle_gamma   90.00
#
_symmetry.space_group_name_H-M   'P 1'
#
loop_
_entity.id
_entity.type
_entity.pdbx_description
1 polymer ?
#
loop_
_entity_poly.entity_id
_entity_poly.type
_entity_poly.pdbx_seq_one_letter_code
_entity_poly.pdbx_strand_id
1 'polypeptide(L)'
;MAYKLDKNTKTIVRAIMKDQEKRDRRKHTGQYTAFDRRADKAIEEAKENIGLQGFTGSTRDQVIGKICQSLKDNTPWELLGETYCCRRLFYEYRKEFCYHVATSMDMIGSSRKTGQK
;
A
#
# COMPACT_ATOMS: atom_id res chain seq x y z
N MET A 1 8.86 -1.21 -14.53
CA MET A 1 8.64 -2.54 -13.94
C MET A 1 7.14 -2.80 -13.90
N ALA A 2 6.64 -3.91 -14.47
CA ALA A 2 5.21 -4.23 -14.40
C ALA A 2 4.90 -4.92 -13.07
N TYR A 3 4.40 -4.18 -12.08
CA TYR A 3 3.99 -4.72 -10.79
C TYR A 3 2.79 -5.67 -10.96
N LYS A 4 3.05 -6.98 -11.02
CA LYS A 4 2.04 -8.01 -11.24
C LYS A 4 1.85 -8.81 -9.95
N LEU A 5 0.66 -8.70 -9.37
CA LEU A 5 0.20 -9.54 -8.27
C LEU A 5 -0.91 -10.48 -8.75
N ASP A 6 -0.91 -11.71 -8.27
CA ASP A 6 -2.00 -12.66 -8.48
C ASP A 6 -3.26 -12.23 -7.70
N LYS A 7 -4.39 -12.90 -7.99
CA LYS A 7 -5.70 -12.54 -7.42
C LYS A 7 -5.75 -12.74 -5.90
N ASN A 8 -5.11 -13.78 -5.38
CA ASN A 8 -5.16 -14.14 -3.96
C ASN A 8 -4.31 -13.15 -3.16
N THR A 9 -3.08 -12.85 -3.62
CA THR A 9 -2.22 -11.84 -3.00
C THR A 9 -2.89 -10.47 -2.95
N LYS A 10 -3.53 -10.04 -4.05
CA LYS A 10 -4.31 -8.79 -4.07
C LYS A 10 -5.43 -8.79 -3.03
N THR A 11 -6.09 -9.93 -2.84
CA THR A 11 -7.20 -10.05 -1.90
C THR A 11 -6.72 -9.92 -0.46
N ILE A 12 -5.62 -10.59 -0.12
CA ILE A 12 -5.01 -10.51 1.21
C ILE A 12 -4.49 -9.10 1.49
N VAL A 13 -3.79 -8.45 0.55
CA VAL A 13 -3.32 -7.06 0.73
C VAL A 13 -4.48 -6.09 0.96
N ARG A 14 -5.59 -6.26 0.24
CA ARG A 14 -6.80 -5.44 0.48
C ARG A 14 -7.40 -5.70 1.86
N ALA A 15 -7.44 -6.95 2.31
CA ALA A 15 -7.91 -7.28 3.65
C ALA A 15 -7.02 -6.61 4.72
N ILE A 16 -5.71 -6.65 4.54
CA ILE A 16 -4.75 -5.93 5.39
C ILE A 16 -5.08 -4.44 5.42
N MET A 17 -5.25 -3.78 4.27
CA MET A 17 -5.57 -2.34 4.24
C MET A 17 -6.91 -2.01 4.91
N LYS A 18 -7.95 -2.83 4.68
CA LYS A 18 -9.29 -2.63 5.26
C LYS A 18 -9.31 -2.79 6.78
N ASP A 19 -8.52 -3.74 7.31
CA ASP A 19 -8.50 -4.03 8.74
C ASP A 19 -7.61 -3.06 9.56
N GLN A 20 -7.06 -1.98 8.97
CA GLN A 20 -6.21 -1.02 9.68
C GLN A 20 -6.87 -0.47 10.95
N GLU A 21 -8.13 -0.02 10.88
CA GLU A 21 -8.82 0.51 12.07
C GLU A 21 -8.97 -0.53 13.19
N LYS A 22 -9.18 -1.80 12.83
CA LYS A 22 -9.26 -2.88 13.81
C LYS A 22 -7.90 -3.13 14.44
N ARG A 23 -6.81 -3.05 13.66
CA ARG A 23 -5.44 -3.13 14.17
C ARG A 23 -5.13 -1.99 15.13
N ASP A 24 -5.50 -0.77 14.78
CA ASP A 24 -5.29 0.40 15.64
C ASP A 24 -6.03 0.24 16.97
N ARG A 25 -7.27 -0.28 16.95
CA ARG A 25 -8.01 -0.63 18.17
C ARG A 25 -7.30 -1.71 18.98
N ARG A 26 -6.83 -2.80 18.35
CA ARG A 26 -6.06 -3.87 19.01
C ARG A 26 -4.76 -3.36 19.62
N LYS A 27 -4.11 -2.39 18.95
CA LYS A 27 -2.91 -1.70 19.45
C LYS A 27 -3.19 -0.94 20.74
N HIS A 28 -4.32 -0.24 20.79
CA HIS A 28 -4.72 0.53 21.96
C HIS A 28 -5.19 -0.35 23.13
N THR A 29 -5.85 -1.49 22.85
CA THR A 29 -6.34 -2.42 23.88
C THR A 29 -5.31 -3.44 24.36
N GLY A 30 -4.07 -3.37 23.87
CA GLY A 30 -2.99 -4.30 24.24
C GLY A 30 -3.07 -5.69 23.58
N GLN A 31 -4.03 -5.93 22.67
CA GLN A 31 -4.19 -7.19 21.93
C GLN A 31 -3.42 -7.20 20.60
N TYR A 32 -2.30 -6.48 20.55
CA TYR A 32 -1.54 -6.23 19.32
C TYR A 32 -0.65 -7.42 18.95
N THR A 33 -1.08 -8.16 17.93
CA THR A 33 -0.42 -9.42 17.52
C THR A 33 0.88 -9.18 16.75
N ALA A 34 1.71 -10.22 16.63
CA ALA A 34 2.90 -10.18 15.78
C ALA A 34 2.56 -9.94 14.30
N PHE A 35 1.43 -10.47 13.84
CA PHE A 35 0.92 -10.22 12.49
C PHE A 35 0.56 -8.74 12.31
N ASP A 36 -0.13 -8.13 13.27
CA ASP A 36 -0.52 -6.72 13.19
C ASP A 36 0.72 -5.80 13.11
N ARG A 37 1.74 -6.09 13.93
CA ARG A 37 3.05 -5.39 13.87
C ARG A 37 3.67 -5.45 12.48
N ARG A 38 3.64 -6.63 11.88
CA ARG A 38 4.20 -6.86 10.56
C ARG A 38 3.39 -6.14 9.47
N ALA A 39 2.06 -6.18 9.56
CA ALA A 39 1.17 -5.50 8.64
C ALA A 39 1.36 -3.97 8.67
N ASP A 40 1.41 -3.38 9.86
CA ASP A 40 1.63 -1.94 10.00
C ASP A 40 3.02 -1.54 9.50
N LYS A 41 4.06 -2.33 9.83
CA LYS A 41 5.42 -2.10 9.29
C LYS A 41 5.45 -2.20 7.76
N ALA A 42 4.77 -3.18 7.17
CA ALA A 42 4.71 -3.34 5.72
C ALA A 42 4.00 -2.16 5.03
N ILE A 43 3.00 -1.58 5.67
CA ILE A 43 2.30 -0.39 5.17
C ILE A 43 3.23 0.83 5.22
N GLU A 44 3.93 1.05 6.33
CA GLU A 44 4.88 2.17 6.45
C GLU A 44 6.02 2.03 5.42
N GLU A 45 6.63 0.84 5.31
CA GLU A 45 7.64 0.58 4.29
C GLU A 45 7.09 0.81 2.86
N ALA A 46 5.83 0.49 2.59
CA ALA A 46 5.23 0.75 1.28
C ALA A 46 5.02 2.25 1.00
N LYS A 47 4.69 3.06 2.01
CA LYS A 47 4.59 4.53 1.89
C LYS A 47 5.95 5.17 1.61
N GLU A 48 7.01 4.65 2.22
CA GLU A 48 8.37 5.14 2.00
C GLU A 48 8.89 4.74 0.62
N ASN A 49 8.67 3.49 0.20
CA ASN A 49 9.28 2.95 -1.02
C ASN A 49 8.53 3.26 -2.32
N ILE A 50 7.29 3.74 -2.27
CA ILE A 50 6.51 4.01 -3.50
C ILE A 50 7.18 5.09 -4.37
N GLY A 51 7.34 4.77 -5.66
CA GLY A 51 7.97 5.63 -6.66
C GLY A 51 7.02 6.69 -7.25
N LEU A 52 6.63 7.69 -6.46
CA LEU A 52 5.81 8.83 -6.93
C LEU A 52 6.67 9.88 -7.66
N GLN A 53 7.14 9.54 -8.87
CA GLN A 53 7.98 10.42 -9.67
C GLN A 53 7.32 11.80 -9.88
N GLY A 54 8.06 12.86 -9.56
CA GLY A 54 7.59 14.25 -9.69
C GLY A 54 6.74 14.77 -8.52
N PHE A 55 6.37 13.92 -7.56
CA PHE A 55 5.69 14.36 -6.33
C PHE A 55 6.66 14.44 -5.16
N THR A 56 6.75 15.60 -4.51
CA THR A 56 7.59 15.84 -3.35
C THR A 56 6.79 16.50 -2.22
N GLY A 57 7.25 16.34 -0.98
CA GLY A 57 6.65 16.97 0.20
C GLY A 57 5.17 16.61 0.40
N SER A 58 4.37 17.62 0.74
CA SER A 58 2.95 17.45 1.10
C SER A 58 2.10 16.81 0.00
N THR A 59 2.38 17.09 -1.28
CA THR A 59 1.62 16.50 -2.40
C THR A 59 1.85 14.99 -2.49
N ARG A 60 3.07 14.52 -2.17
CA ARG A 60 3.37 13.09 -2.09
C ARG A 60 2.49 12.43 -1.02
N ASP A 61 2.40 13.03 0.15
CA ASP A 61 1.60 12.51 1.26
C ASP A 61 0.10 12.49 0.94
N GLN A 62 -0.39 13.51 0.23
CA GLN A 62 -1.79 13.55 -0.24
C GLN A 62 -2.09 12.39 -1.20
N VAL A 63 -1.23 12.15 -2.20
CA VAL A 63 -1.41 11.04 -3.15
C VAL A 63 -1.39 9.69 -2.43
N ILE A 64 -0.44 9.49 -1.52
CA ILE A 64 -0.36 8.27 -0.69
C ILE A 64 -1.62 8.11 0.15
N GLY A 65 -2.09 9.18 0.79
CA GLY A 65 -3.32 9.20 1.59
C GLY A 65 -4.53 8.76 0.77
N LYS A 66 -4.68 9.25 -0.46
CA LYS A 66 -5.78 8.86 -1.37
C LYS A 66 -5.66 7.41 -1.83
N ILE A 67 -4.46 6.89 -2.06
CA ILE A 67 -4.23 5.47 -2.36
C ILE A 67 -4.66 4.61 -1.16
N CYS A 68 -4.26 4.99 0.05
CA CYS A 68 -4.64 4.28 1.27
C CYS A 68 -6.16 4.30 1.47
N GLN A 69 -6.80 5.46 1.28
CA GLN A 69 -8.26 5.62 1.35
C GLN A 69 -8.97 4.72 0.33
N SER A 70 -8.52 4.73 -0.93
CA SER A 70 -9.07 3.87 -1.99
C SER A 70 -8.94 2.38 -1.68
N LEU A 71 -7.88 1.96 -1.00
CA LEU A 71 -7.66 0.57 -0.62
C LEU A 71 -8.52 0.17 0.58
N LYS A 72 -8.67 1.06 1.55
CA LYS A 72 -9.44 0.85 2.79
C LYS A 72 -10.94 0.79 2.52
N ASP A 73 -11.46 1.80 1.82
CA ASP A 73 -12.90 1.98 1.61
C ASP A 73 -13.39 1.35 0.30
N ASN A 74 -12.47 0.79 -0.50
CA ASN A 74 -12.72 0.34 -1.87
C ASN A 74 -13.28 1.46 -2.78
N THR A 75 -12.98 2.73 -2.43
CA THR A 75 -13.42 3.90 -3.19
C THR A 75 -12.63 4.03 -4.49
N PRO A 76 -13.32 4.10 -5.66
CA PRO A 76 -12.66 4.30 -6.95
C PRO A 76 -12.13 5.74 -7.08
N TRP A 77 -11.19 5.95 -8.02
CA TRP A 77 -10.49 7.23 -8.18
C TRP A 77 -11.45 8.40 -8.43
N GLU A 78 -12.52 8.14 -9.18
CA GLU A 78 -13.57 9.08 -9.57
C GLU A 78 -14.32 9.67 -8.37
N LEU A 79 -14.30 9.00 -7.20
CA LEU A 79 -15.00 9.41 -5.99
C LEU A 79 -14.06 9.92 -4.88
N LEU A 80 -12.75 9.98 -5.13
CA LEU A 80 -11.75 10.41 -4.12
C LEU A 80 -11.56 11.93 -4.05
N GLY A 81 -12.25 12.70 -4.91
CA GLY A 81 -12.11 14.15 -5.02
C GLY A 81 -10.77 14.55 -5.64
N GLU A 82 -10.09 15.52 -5.03
CA GLU A 82 -8.73 15.91 -5.46
C GLU A 82 -7.72 14.79 -5.18
N THR A 83 -7.16 14.24 -6.26
CA THR A 83 -6.25 13.08 -6.22
C THR A 83 -4.84 13.43 -6.69
N TYR A 84 -4.61 14.67 -7.12
CA TYR A 84 -3.31 15.24 -7.56
C TYR A 84 -2.61 14.48 -8.70
N CYS A 85 -3.23 13.45 -9.27
CA CYS A 85 -2.73 12.67 -10.38
C CYS A 85 -3.89 12.16 -11.23
N CYS A 86 -3.63 11.90 -12.51
CA CYS A 86 -4.65 11.35 -13.40
C CYS A 86 -4.97 9.89 -13.05
N ARG A 87 -6.17 9.45 -13.43
CA ARG A 87 -6.69 8.09 -13.20
C ARG A 87 -5.68 6.98 -13.51
N ARG A 88 -4.95 7.08 -14.64
CA ARG A 88 -3.97 6.06 -15.05
C ARG A 88 -2.83 5.94 -14.03
N LEU A 89 -2.19 7.06 -13.71
CA LEU A 89 -1.09 7.11 -12.75
C LEU A 89 -1.54 6.66 -11.37
N PHE A 90 -2.74 7.07 -10.93
CA PHE A 90 -3.29 6.65 -9.65
C PHE A 90 -3.36 5.13 -9.53
N TYR A 91 -3.88 4.43 -10.54
CA TYR A 91 -3.96 2.97 -10.50
C TYR A 91 -2.61 2.28 -10.70
N GLU A 92 -1.63 2.94 -11.32
CA GLU A 92 -0.24 2.46 -11.35
C GLU A 92 0.38 2.53 -9.95
N TYR A 93 0.30 3.68 -9.29
CA TYR A 93 0.78 3.87 -7.92
C TYR A 93 0.06 2.96 -6.92
N ARG A 94 -1.26 2.79 -7.05
CA ARG A 94 -2.01 1.85 -6.22
C ARG A 94 -1.56 0.40 -6.40
N LYS A 95 -1.20 -0.01 -7.63
CA LYS A 95 -0.65 -1.36 -7.89
C LYS A 95 0.75 -1.51 -7.28
N GLU A 96 1.60 -0.51 -7.47
CA GLU A 96 2.94 -0.45 -6.88
C GLU A 96 2.88 -0.52 -5.35
N PHE A 97 2.00 0.27 -4.72
CA PHE A 97 1.78 0.24 -3.28
C PHE A 97 1.41 -1.17 -2.79
N CYS A 98 0.43 -1.82 -3.44
CA CYS A 98 0.06 -3.19 -3.08
C CYS A 98 1.23 -4.17 -3.24
N TYR A 99 2.10 -3.96 -4.23
CA TYR A 99 3.27 -4.79 -4.46
C TYR A 99 4.29 -4.63 -3.33
N HIS A 100 4.54 -3.41 -2.86
CA HIS A 100 5.41 -3.18 -1.72
C HIS A 100 4.86 -3.81 -0.45
N VAL A 101 3.57 -3.66 -0.15
CA VAL A 101 2.94 -4.32 1.00
C VAL A 101 3.08 -5.84 0.91
N ALA A 102 2.81 -6.44 -0.26
CA ALA A 102 2.96 -7.88 -0.46
C ALA A 102 4.41 -8.35 -0.27
N THR A 103 5.39 -7.55 -0.74
CA THR A 103 6.82 -7.84 -0.60
C THR A 103 7.23 -7.80 0.88
N SER A 104 6.85 -6.75 1.62
CA SER A 104 7.19 -6.62 3.04
C SER A 104 6.49 -7.67 3.93
N MET A 105 5.34 -8.18 3.48
CA MET A 105 4.65 -9.30 4.10
C MET A 105 5.22 -10.67 3.72
N ASP A 106 6.30 -10.75 2.93
CA ASP A 106 6.89 -11.97 2.35
C ASP A 106 5.89 -12.85 1.59
N MET A 107 4.81 -12.26 1.06
CA MET A 107 3.78 -12.99 0.32
C MET A 107 4.21 -13.29 -1.11
N ILE A 108 5.07 -12.44 -1.65
CA ILE A 108 5.75 -12.66 -2.91
C ILE A 108 7.22 -12.80 -2.59
N GLY A 109 7.85 -13.84 -3.14
CA GLY A 109 9.29 -14.00 -3.00
C GLY A 109 9.95 -12.69 -3.37
N SER A 110 10.81 -12.18 -2.48
CA SER A 110 11.61 -10.98 -2.75
C SER A 110 12.38 -11.21 -4.04
N SER A 111 11.83 -10.78 -5.17
CA SER A 111 12.61 -10.59 -6.39
C SER A 111 13.45 -9.33 -6.17
N ARG A 112 14.40 -9.42 -5.23
CA ARG A 112 15.46 -8.44 -5.06
C ARG A 112 16.77 -9.16 -5.33
N LYS A 113 17.43 -8.64 -6.38
CA LYS A 113 18.85 -8.74 -6.75
C LYS A 113 19.28 -9.87 -7.69
N THR A 114 19.11 -9.62 -8.98
CA THR A 114 20.17 -9.86 -9.98
C THR A 114 20.28 -8.65 -10.90
N GLY A 115 21.11 -7.70 -10.46
CA GLY A 115 21.40 -6.46 -11.15
C GLY A 115 22.59 -5.74 -10.51
N GLN A 116 23.59 -6.51 -10.08
CA GLN A 116 24.95 -6.04 -9.91
C GLN A 116 25.74 -6.67 -11.05
N LYS A 117 26.13 -5.85 -12.02
CA LYS A 117 27.35 -5.99 -12.81
C LYS A 117 27.83 -4.59 -13.11
#